data_AF-A0A1Q3CMT0-F1
#
_entry.id   AF-A0A1Q3CMT0-F1
#
_cell.length_a   1.000
_cell.length_b   1.000
_cell.length_c   1.000
_cell.angle_alpha   90.00
_cell.angle_beta   90.00
_cell.angle_gamma   90.00
#
_symmetry.space_group_name_H-M   'P 1'
#
loop_
_entity.id
_entity.type
_entity.pdbx_description
1 polymer ?
#
loop_
_entity_poly.entity_id
_entity_poly.type
_entity_poly.pdbx_seq_one_letter_code
_entity_poly.pdbx_strand_id
1 'polypeptide(L)'
;NQSHESSMVKLDRFNGNNYTCWKDKMLFLLTALKISYILDSSLEPISEELAASDDGTQPSALEIEQTKIKRKKCEEDELLCRGDILNTLSDMLYDLFIGMQTAKEIWDALEFKYKAEE
;
A
#
# COMPACT_ATOMS: atom_id res chain seq x y z
N ASN A 1 -21.02 -0.21 -11.70
CA ASN A 1 -19.95 0.51 -12.42
C ASN A 1 -19.56 1.73 -11.60
N GLN A 2 -18.85 1.51 -10.50
CA GLN A 2 -18.24 2.61 -9.78
C GLN A 2 -16.89 2.83 -10.47
N SER A 3 -16.90 3.74 -11.44
CA SER A 3 -15.67 4.24 -12.03
C SER A 3 -14.81 4.72 -10.87
N HIS A 4 -13.71 4.02 -10.60
CA HIS A 4 -12.51 4.61 -9.99
C HIS A 4 -12.01 5.62 -11.02
N GLU A 5 -12.75 6.72 -11.16
CA GLU A 5 -12.33 7.87 -11.90
C GLU A 5 -11.16 8.40 -11.10
N SER A 6 -9.98 8.01 -11.58
CA SER A 6 -8.67 8.35 -11.07
C SER A 6 -8.70 9.80 -10.61
N SER A 7 -8.95 10.00 -9.32
CA SER A 7 -8.82 11.27 -8.64
C SER A 7 -7.32 11.52 -8.47
N MET A 8 -6.65 11.55 -9.62
CA MET A 8 -5.36 12.16 -9.86
C MET A 8 -5.57 13.64 -9.60
N VAL A 9 -5.67 14.01 -8.34
CA VAL A 9 -4.95 15.22 -7.92
C VAL A 9 -3.55 14.97 -8.46
N LYS A 10 -3.21 15.61 -9.59
CA LYS A 10 -1.90 15.46 -10.26
C LYS A 10 -0.86 15.85 -9.20
N LEU A 11 -0.41 14.87 -8.43
CA LEU A 11 0.80 14.99 -7.66
C LEU A 11 1.89 15.23 -8.68
N ASP A 12 2.67 16.28 -8.45
CA ASP A 12 3.87 16.50 -9.24
C ASP A 12 4.74 15.24 -9.17
N ARG A 13 5.30 14.85 -10.32
CA ARG A 13 6.15 13.68 -10.38
C ARG A 13 7.37 13.88 -9.50
N PHE A 14 7.60 12.95 -8.58
CA PHE A 14 8.79 12.89 -7.75
C PHE A 14 10.00 12.57 -8.62
N ASN A 15 10.95 13.48 -8.65
CA ASN A 15 12.19 13.36 -9.42
C ASN A 15 13.43 13.17 -8.53
N GLY A 16 13.24 12.95 -7.22
CA GLY A 16 14.32 12.82 -6.24
C GLY A 16 14.51 14.05 -5.35
N ASN A 17 13.87 15.18 -5.64
CA ASN A 17 13.97 16.40 -4.82
C ASN A 17 12.70 16.64 -3.99
N ASN A 18 12.85 17.31 -2.84
CA ASN A 18 11.76 17.62 -1.90
C ASN A 18 10.99 16.36 -1.46
N TYR A 19 11.71 15.33 -1.06
CA TYR A 19 11.13 14.06 -0.64
C TYR A 19 10.13 14.24 0.49
N THR A 20 10.41 15.08 1.49
CA THR A 20 9.48 15.34 2.60
C THR A 20 8.12 15.84 2.09
N CYS A 21 8.11 16.78 1.13
CA CYS A 21 6.87 17.33 0.58
C CYS A 21 6.12 16.29 -0.28
N TRP A 22 6.83 15.52 -1.10
CA TRP A 22 6.21 14.44 -1.87
C TRP A 22 5.63 13.37 -0.96
N LYS A 23 6.38 12.95 0.07
CA LYS A 23 5.97 11.95 1.05
C LYS A 23 4.69 12.34 1.76
N ASP A 24 4.59 13.58 2.24
CA ASP A 24 3.39 14.08 2.92
C ASP A 24 2.16 14.07 2.00
N LYS A 25 2.31 14.53 0.75
CA LYS A 25 1.21 14.53 -0.23
C LYS A 25 0.79 13.10 -0.61
N MET A 26 1.75 12.19 -0.76
CA MET A 26 1.48 10.78 -1.05
C MET A 26 0.74 10.11 0.11
N LEU A 27 1.22 10.29 1.34
CA LEU A 27 0.59 9.72 2.52
C LEU A 27 -0.83 10.27 2.73
N PHE A 28 -1.06 11.55 2.45
CA PHE A 28 -2.39 12.15 2.42
C PHE A 28 -3.31 11.47 1.40
N LEU A 29 -2.83 11.23 0.17
CA LEU A 29 -3.59 10.53 -0.87
C LEU A 29 -3.97 9.10 -0.43
N LEU A 30 -2.99 8.32 0.03
CA LEU A 30 -3.22 6.93 0.46
C LEU A 30 -4.19 6.87 1.66
N THR A 31 -4.12 7.85 2.56
CA THR A 31 -5.05 7.97 3.70
C THR A 31 -6.47 8.32 3.22
N ALA A 32 -6.61 9.23 2.25
CA ALA A 32 -7.91 9.57 1.66
C ALA A 32 -8.54 8.36 0.94
N LEU A 33 -7.72 7.52 0.32
CA LEU A 33 -8.11 6.25 -0.30
C LEU A 33 -8.32 5.12 0.73
N LYS A 34 -7.98 5.34 2.01
CA LYS A 34 -8.03 4.35 3.10
C LYS A 34 -7.16 3.10 2.85
N ILE A 35 -6.06 3.27 2.14
CA ILE A 35 -5.08 2.21 1.82
C ILE A 35 -3.69 2.46 2.42
N SER A 36 -3.50 3.53 3.21
CA SER A 36 -2.22 3.83 3.86
C SER A 36 -1.72 2.70 4.77
N TYR A 37 -2.63 1.88 5.30
CA TYR A 37 -2.32 0.71 6.12
C TYR A 37 -1.42 -0.31 5.42
N ILE A 38 -1.41 -0.34 4.08
CA ILE A 38 -0.55 -1.21 3.28
C ILE A 38 0.94 -0.91 3.51
N LEU A 39 1.29 0.34 3.85
CA LEU A 39 2.67 0.75 4.10
C LEU A 39 3.13 0.41 5.52
N ASP A 40 2.20 0.23 6.44
CA ASP A 40 2.49 -0.11 7.83
C ASP A 40 2.59 -1.64 7.98
N SER A 41 3.80 -2.15 8.17
CA SER A 41 4.03 -3.58 8.51
C SER A 41 3.30 -4.03 9.78
N SER A 42 2.79 -3.11 10.60
CA SER A 42 2.09 -3.41 11.86
C SER A 42 0.59 -3.62 11.68
N LEU A 43 0.02 -3.25 10.54
CA LEU A 43 -1.36 -3.58 10.20
C LEU A 43 -1.34 -4.97 9.60
N GLU A 44 -1.28 -5.95 10.51
CA GLU A 44 -1.16 -7.36 10.22
C GLU A 44 -1.97 -7.75 8.97
N PRO A 45 -1.38 -8.54 8.05
CA PRO A 45 -2.16 -9.27 7.07
C PRO A 45 -2.91 -10.35 7.84
N ILE A 46 -4.00 -9.96 8.52
CA ILE A 46 -4.94 -10.78 9.30
C ILE A 46 -4.26 -12.10 9.67
N SER A 47 -3.42 -12.01 10.71
CA SER A 47 -2.68 -13.15 11.21
C SER A 47 -3.65 -14.32 11.33
N GLU A 48 -3.19 -15.52 10.95
CA GLU A 48 -3.87 -16.82 11.04
C GLU A 48 -4.29 -17.20 12.48
N GLU A 49 -4.49 -16.23 13.36
CA GLU A 49 -4.84 -16.37 14.76
C GLU A 49 -6.29 -16.84 14.97
N LEU A 50 -7.09 -16.97 13.90
CA LEU A 50 -8.34 -17.71 13.94
C LEU A 50 -8.15 -19.24 13.80
N ALA A 51 -6.96 -19.72 13.46
CA ALA A 51 -6.67 -21.16 13.44
C ALA A 51 -6.29 -21.70 14.84
N ALA A 52 -6.03 -20.83 15.81
CA ALA A 52 -5.64 -21.21 17.16
C ALA A 52 -6.41 -20.41 18.22
N SER A 53 -7.75 -20.41 18.15
CA SER A 53 -8.46 -20.38 19.42
C SER A 53 -8.11 -21.67 20.16
N ASP A 54 -7.38 -21.52 21.27
CA ASP A 54 -7.00 -22.55 22.26
C ASP A 54 -8.21 -23.34 22.83
N ASP A 55 -9.44 -22.99 22.42
CA ASP A 55 -10.71 -23.60 22.83
C ASP A 55 -11.24 -24.69 21.86
N GLY A 56 -10.55 -24.99 20.75
CA GLY A 56 -10.97 -26.08 19.85
C GLY A 56 -12.27 -25.80 19.05
N THR A 57 -12.76 -24.57 19.05
CA THR A 57 -13.90 -24.14 18.24
C THR A 57 -13.47 -24.01 16.77
N GLN A 58 -14.05 -24.82 15.88
CA GLN A 58 -13.80 -24.72 14.44
C GLN A 58 -14.26 -23.35 13.92
N PRO A 59 -13.49 -22.70 13.02
CA PRO A 59 -13.93 -21.49 12.34
C PRO A 59 -15.24 -21.76 11.61
N SER A 60 -16.25 -20.94 11.88
CA SER A 60 -17.54 -21.02 11.20
C SER A 60 -17.38 -20.74 9.70
N ALA A 61 -18.29 -21.26 8.87
CA ALA A 61 -18.30 -20.98 7.43
C ALA A 61 -18.33 -19.47 7.12
N LEU A 62 -18.95 -18.68 8.00
CA LEU A 62 -19.02 -17.22 7.91
C LEU A 62 -17.64 -16.56 8.12
N GLU A 63 -16.84 -17.04 9.08
CA GLU A 63 -15.49 -16.50 9.35
C GLU A 63 -14.53 -16.84 8.20
N ILE A 64 -14.65 -18.03 7.61
CA ILE A 64 -13.87 -18.41 6.43
C ILE A 64 -14.20 -17.49 5.24
N GLU A 65 -15.49 -17.19 5.02
CA GLU A 65 -15.92 -16.29 3.95
C GLU A 65 -15.44 -14.85 4.19
N GLN A 66 -15.58 -14.33 5.41
CA GLN A 66 -15.06 -13.01 5.79
C GLN A 66 -13.55 -12.90 5.59
N THR A 67 -12.80 -13.95 5.93
CA THR A 67 -11.33 -13.98 5.74
C THR A 67 -10.98 -13.91 4.25
N LYS A 68 -11.69 -14.66 3.40
CA LYS A 68 -11.48 -14.60 1.94
C LYS A 68 -11.78 -13.22 1.35
N ILE A 69 -12.87 -12.57 1.80
CA ILE A 69 -13.24 -11.22 1.35
C ILE A 69 -12.15 -10.21 1.76
N LYS A 70 -11.71 -10.27 3.02
CA LYS A 70 -10.66 -9.37 3.52
C LYS A 70 -9.34 -9.57 2.77
N ARG A 71 -8.93 -10.82 2.49
CA ARG A 71 -7.72 -11.12 1.71
C ARG A 71 -7.79 -10.52 0.31
N LYS A 72 -8.89 -10.74 -0.42
CA LYS A 72 -9.08 -10.16 -1.76
C LYS A 72 -9.00 -8.64 -1.74
N LYS A 73 -9.65 -8.01 -0.75
CA LYS A 73 -9.57 -6.56 -0.58
C LYS A 73 -8.13 -6.10 -0.33
N CYS A 74 -7.37 -6.81 0.50
CA CYS A 74 -5.97 -6.49 0.75
C CYS A 74 -5.11 -6.60 -0.53
N GLU A 75 -5.33 -7.63 -1.35
CA GLU A 75 -4.66 -7.79 -2.65
C GLU A 75 -4.99 -6.64 -3.62
N GLU A 76 -6.25 -6.17 -3.64
CA GLU A 76 -6.67 -5.01 -4.43
C GLU A 76 -6.04 -3.70 -3.92
N ASP A 77 -6.09 -3.48 -2.60
CA ASP A 77 -5.51 -2.29 -1.96
C ASP A 77 -3.98 -2.23 -2.13
N GLU A 78 -3.29 -3.38 -2.09
CA GLU A 78 -1.86 -3.51 -2.38
C GLU A 78 -1.52 -3.05 -3.81
N LEU A 79 -2.28 -3.54 -4.81
CA LEU A 79 -2.09 -3.16 -6.21
C LEU A 79 -2.33 -1.67 -6.43
N LEU A 80 -3.37 -1.11 -5.79
CA LEU A 80 -3.66 0.33 -5.84
C LEU A 80 -2.54 1.15 -5.22
N CYS A 81 -2.12 0.80 -4.00
CA CYS A 81 -1.08 1.51 -3.26
C CYS A 81 0.25 1.50 -4.05
N ARG A 82 0.65 0.33 -4.54
CA ARG A 82 1.84 0.16 -5.37
C ARG A 82 1.76 0.97 -6.66
N GLY A 83 0.60 0.91 -7.34
CA GLY A 83 0.33 1.66 -8.56
C GLY A 83 0.41 3.18 -8.35
N ASP A 84 -0.20 3.69 -7.29
CA ASP A 84 -0.21 5.12 -6.97
C ASP A 84 1.19 5.63 -6.65
N ILE A 85 1.96 4.90 -5.84
CA ILE A 85 3.35 5.27 -5.54
C ILE A 85 4.15 5.38 -6.84
N LEU A 86 4.15 4.31 -7.65
CA LEU A 86 4.88 4.25 -8.92
C LEU A 86 4.45 5.35 -9.90
N ASN A 87 3.14 5.61 -10.02
CA ASN A 87 2.61 6.61 -10.96
C ASN A 87 3.03 8.05 -10.62
N THR A 88 3.35 8.33 -9.37
CA THR A 88 3.89 9.63 -8.98
C THR A 88 5.40 9.74 -9.16
N LEU A 89 6.10 8.69 -9.54
CA LEU A 89 7.53 8.75 -9.79
C LEU A 89 7.81 9.35 -11.18
N SER A 90 8.97 9.97 -11.34
CA SER A 90 9.52 10.27 -12.66
C SER A 90 9.87 8.97 -13.39
N ASP A 91 9.92 8.99 -14.72
CA ASP A 91 10.12 7.77 -15.53
C ASP A 91 11.41 7.03 -15.13
N MET A 92 12.50 7.75 -14.84
CA MET A 92 13.76 7.17 -14.37
C MET A 92 13.61 6.43 -13.03
N LEU A 93 12.82 6.97 -12.10
CA LEU A 93 12.60 6.33 -10.81
C LEU A 93 11.61 5.18 -10.94
N TYR A 94 10.58 5.32 -11.78
CA TYR A 94 9.66 4.24 -12.10
C TYR A 94 10.43 2.99 -12.55
N ASP A 95 11.33 3.13 -13.52
CA ASP A 95 12.14 2.02 -14.04
C ASP A 95 13.03 1.38 -12.97
N LEU A 96 13.48 2.16 -11.98
CA LEU A 96 14.30 1.67 -10.87
C LEU A 96 13.49 0.85 -9.85
N PHE A 97 12.25 1.26 -9.57
CA PHE A 97 11.44 0.70 -8.49
C PHE A 97 10.36 -0.29 -8.96
N ILE A 98 10.03 -0.35 -10.25
CA ILE A 98 9.00 -1.25 -10.81
C ILE A 98 9.27 -2.74 -10.56
N GLY A 99 10.54 -3.12 -10.36
CA GLY A 99 10.92 -4.51 -10.06
C GLY A 99 10.54 -4.98 -8.65
N MET A 100 10.24 -4.06 -7.74
CA MET A 100 9.82 -4.37 -6.36
C MET A 100 8.38 -4.88 -6.33
N GLN A 101 8.15 -5.86 -5.47
CA GLN A 101 6.90 -6.62 -5.48
C GLN A 101 5.82 -5.94 -4.65
N THR A 102 6.20 -5.30 -3.55
CA THR A 102 5.24 -4.67 -2.64
C THR A 102 5.33 -3.15 -2.65
N ALA A 103 4.21 -2.49 -2.38
CA ALA A 103 4.14 -1.05 -2.15
C ALA A 103 5.09 -0.62 -1.01
N LYS A 104 5.16 -1.45 0.03
CA LYS A 104 6.03 -1.22 1.19
C LYS A 104 7.52 -1.28 0.85
N GLU A 105 7.95 -2.26 0.04
CA GLU A 105 9.35 -2.32 -0.43
C GLU A 105 9.75 -1.04 -1.17
N ILE A 106 8.88 -0.55 -2.06
CA ILE A 106 9.11 0.69 -2.80
C ILE A 106 9.18 1.87 -1.83
N TRP A 107 8.23 1.95 -0.90
CA TRP A 107 8.16 3.02 0.10
C TRP A 107 9.40 3.07 1.00
N ASP A 108 9.81 1.93 1.57
CA ASP A 108 10.98 1.81 2.45
C ASP A 108 12.27 2.15 1.68
N ALA A 109 12.38 1.73 0.41
CA ALA A 109 13.54 2.04 -0.42
C ALA A 109 13.62 3.53 -0.81
N LEU A 110 12.47 4.15 -1.11
CA LEU A 110 12.38 5.59 -1.35
C LEU A 110 12.73 6.38 -0.09
N GLU A 111 12.23 5.96 1.08
CA GLU A 111 12.57 6.59 2.36
C GLU A 111 14.06 6.46 2.65
N PHE A 112 14.63 5.27 2.54
CA PHE A 112 16.05 5.05 2.80
C PHE A 112 16.95 5.90 1.90
N LYS A 113 16.62 5.98 0.60
CA LYS A 113 17.43 6.70 -0.38
C LYS A 113 17.33 8.21 -0.20
N TYR A 114 16.11 8.75 -0.21
CA TYR A 114 15.90 10.20 -0.36
C TYR A 114 15.76 10.95 0.96
N LYS A 115 15.43 10.28 2.07
CA LYS A 115 15.41 10.93 3.39
C LYS A 115 16.82 11.20 3.92
N ALA A 116 17.80 10.40 3.51
CA ALA A 116 19.20 10.57 3.90
C ALA A 116 19.93 11.63 3.06
N GLU A 117 19.40 11.96 1.88
CA GLU A 117 19.96 12.91 0.91
C GLU A 117 19.38 14.34 1.06
N GLU A 118 18.40 14.53 1.95
CA GLU A 118 17.75 15.82 2.27
C GLU A 118 18.35 16.45 3.54
#